data_AF-R9QMN2-F1
#
_entry.id   AF-R9QMN2-F1
#
_cell.length_a   1.000
_cell.length_b   1.000
_cell.length_c   1.000
_cell.angle_alpha   90.00
_cell.angle_beta   90.00
_cell.angle_gamma   90.00
#
_symmetry.space_group_name_H-M   'P 1'
#
loop_
_entity.id
_entity.type
_entity.pdbx_description
1 polymer ?
#
loop_
_entity_poly.entity_id
_entity_poly.type
_entity_poly.pdbx_seq_one_letter_code
_entity_poly.pdbx_strand_id
1 'polypeptide(L)'
;MALRAIRVLIPTGAIAFKSVSVAQKAGVHTSSARSLRYGWWAYALGERTTPRFKEYSKIITVDGNLASGKGALAQKLADKLGMLYMPEPDTFYLDKMTGEKEPLPVDFNGMCSLEKFYTEPKAADGNSYRLQLWMYTMRLLQYADAIEHLLTTGQGVVLERSPFSDMVFLEAMFKEGYITNECVQHYNEIKGISICEFLPPH
;
A
#
# COMPACT_ATOMS: atom_id res chain seq x y z
N MET A 1 -28.38 -11.15 -67.41
CA MET A 1 -29.71 -11.31 -66.78
C MET A 1 -29.79 -12.78 -66.35
N ALA A 2 -29.82 -13.21 -65.09
CA ALA A 2 -30.19 -12.58 -63.84
C ALA A 2 -29.45 -13.25 -62.65
N LEU A 3 -29.15 -12.44 -61.64
CA LEU A 3 -28.70 -12.80 -60.30
C LEU A 3 -29.86 -13.30 -59.44
N ARG A 4 -29.53 -14.12 -58.42
CA ARG A 4 -30.14 -14.28 -57.06
C ARG A 4 -30.39 -15.75 -56.71
N ALA A 5 -30.26 -16.22 -55.47
CA ALA A 5 -29.64 -15.74 -54.24
C ALA A 5 -29.69 -16.95 -53.29
N ILE A 6 -28.55 -17.36 -52.72
CA ILE A 6 -28.52 -18.39 -51.68
C ILE A 6 -28.79 -17.68 -50.34
N ARG A 7 -29.96 -17.94 -49.75
CA ARG A 7 -30.31 -17.52 -48.39
C ARG A 7 -29.46 -18.31 -47.39
N VAL A 8 -28.52 -17.65 -46.72
CA VAL A 8 -27.90 -18.14 -45.49
C VAL A 8 -28.70 -17.60 -44.31
N LEU A 9 -29.31 -18.50 -43.55
CA LEU A 9 -30.02 -18.22 -42.30
C LEU A 9 -28.99 -17.98 -41.17
N ILE A 10 -29.03 -16.78 -40.61
CA ILE A 10 -28.29 -16.38 -39.39
C ILE A 10 -29.13 -16.83 -38.18
N PRO A 11 -28.60 -17.59 -37.21
CA PRO A 11 -29.31 -17.79 -35.95
C PRO A 11 -29.15 -16.54 -35.07
N THR A 12 -30.30 -16.00 -34.67
CA THR A 12 -30.48 -14.85 -33.79
C THR A 12 -30.02 -15.16 -32.37
N GLY A 13 -29.38 -14.16 -31.76
CA GLY A 13 -28.70 -14.27 -30.48
C GLY A 13 -29.63 -14.34 -29.26
N ALA A 14 -29.14 -15.05 -28.24
CA ALA A 14 -29.51 -14.88 -26.85
C ALA A 14 -28.20 -14.86 -26.04
N ILE A 15 -27.62 -13.67 -25.87
CA ILE A 15 -26.45 -13.47 -25.01
C ILE A 15 -26.97 -13.40 -23.57
N ALA A 16 -26.79 -14.50 -22.84
CA ALA A 16 -27.01 -14.54 -21.40
C ALA A 16 -25.94 -13.67 -20.71
N PHE A 17 -26.33 -12.47 -20.27
CA PHE A 17 -25.52 -11.65 -19.38
C PHE A 17 -25.44 -12.36 -18.01
N LYS A 18 -24.39 -13.16 -17.80
CA LYS A 18 -23.97 -13.54 -16.45
C LYS A 18 -23.28 -12.32 -15.83
N SER A 19 -23.88 -11.79 -14.78
CA SER A 19 -23.30 -10.74 -13.94
C SER A 19 -22.04 -11.28 -13.26
N VAL A 20 -20.89 -11.05 -13.89
CA VAL A 20 -19.60 -11.23 -13.23
C VAL A 20 -19.44 -10.04 -12.30
N SER A 21 -19.48 -10.30 -10.99
CA SER A 21 -19.06 -9.33 -9.98
C SER A 21 -17.58 -9.05 -10.20
N VAL A 22 -17.27 -7.96 -10.89
CA VAL A 22 -15.91 -7.44 -10.98
C VAL A 22 -15.55 -6.93 -9.60
N ALA A 23 -14.89 -7.78 -8.81
CA ALA A 23 -14.13 -7.31 -7.66
C ALA A 23 -13.15 -6.27 -8.19
N GLN A 24 -13.31 -5.00 -7.79
CA GLN A 24 -12.36 -3.94 -8.07
C GLN A 24 -11.04 -4.31 -7.42
N LYS A 25 -10.20 -5.05 -8.15
CA LYS A 25 -8.82 -5.25 -7.78
C LYS A 25 -8.11 -3.95 -8.15
N ALA A 26 -7.95 -3.06 -7.18
CA ALA A 26 -7.07 -1.91 -7.30
C ALA A 26 -5.65 -2.45 -7.55
N GLY A 27 -5.25 -2.47 -8.81
CA GLY A 27 -3.88 -2.82 -9.20
C GLY A 27 -3.03 -1.59 -8.97
N VAL A 28 -2.14 -1.65 -7.98
CA VAL A 28 -1.15 -0.61 -7.74
C VAL A 28 -0.16 -0.59 -8.91
N HIS A 29 0.23 0.60 -9.36
CA HIS A 29 0.99 0.83 -10.59
C HIS A 29 2.50 0.52 -10.46
N THR A 30 2.87 -0.60 -9.84
CA THR A 30 4.29 -0.97 -9.63
C THR A 30 4.85 -1.95 -10.67
N SER A 31 4.06 -2.40 -11.66
CA SER A 31 4.58 -3.29 -12.70
C SER A 31 5.42 -2.52 -13.75
N SER A 32 6.57 -3.07 -14.12
CA SER A 32 7.45 -2.60 -15.22
C SER A 32 6.80 -2.70 -16.61
N ALA A 33 5.60 -3.28 -16.71
CA ALA A 33 4.77 -3.28 -17.91
C ALA A 33 4.06 -1.92 -18.09
N ARG A 34 4.84 -0.96 -18.58
CA ARG A 34 4.50 0.38 -19.06
C ARG A 34 3.06 0.54 -19.59
N SER A 35 2.14 0.92 -18.71
CA SER A 35 0.79 1.40 -19.04
C SER A 35 0.67 2.87 -18.61
N LEU A 36 1.24 3.76 -19.43
CA LEU A 36 1.18 5.24 -19.35
C LEU A 36 1.43 5.86 -17.95
N ARG A 37 2.65 6.37 -17.73
CA ARG A 37 2.95 7.24 -16.57
C ARG A 37 2.19 8.55 -16.70
N TYR A 38 1.45 8.93 -15.65
CA TYR A 38 0.96 10.30 -15.50
C TYR A 38 2.15 11.25 -15.59
N GLY A 39 2.00 12.30 -16.39
CA GLY A 39 3.08 13.23 -16.68
C GLY A 39 2.54 14.57 -17.12
N TRP A 40 3.45 15.49 -17.42
CA TRP A 40 3.09 16.87 -17.75
C TRP A 40 2.10 16.95 -18.93
N TRP A 41 2.26 16.10 -19.94
CA TRP A 41 1.33 16.04 -21.07
C TRP A 41 -0.09 15.60 -20.67
N ALA A 42 -0.24 14.61 -19.80
CA ALA A 42 -1.55 14.18 -19.31
C ALA A 42 -2.23 15.31 -18.52
N TYR A 43 -1.47 16.00 -17.67
CA TYR A 43 -1.94 17.17 -16.92
C TYR A 43 -2.35 18.33 -17.83
N ALA A 44 -1.56 18.63 -18.87
CA ALA A 44 -1.84 19.68 -19.84
C ALA A 44 -3.05 19.36 -20.72
N LEU A 45 -3.23 18.09 -21.10
CA LEU A 45 -4.39 17.59 -21.85
C LEU A 45 -5.69 17.53 -21.03
N GLY A 46 -5.65 17.93 -19.76
CA GLY A 46 -6.83 18.11 -18.93
C GLY A 46 -7.08 17.01 -17.89
N GLU A 47 -6.19 16.03 -17.76
CA GLU A 47 -6.28 15.02 -16.71
C GLU A 47 -5.88 15.62 -15.35
N ARG A 48 -6.85 16.24 -14.66
CA ARG A 48 -6.69 16.84 -13.34
C ARG A 48 -7.17 15.87 -12.25
N THR A 49 -6.54 15.94 -11.08
CA THR A 49 -6.91 15.14 -9.89
C THR A 49 -8.10 15.74 -9.14
N THR A 50 -8.20 17.07 -9.09
CA THR A 50 -9.24 17.78 -8.32
C THR A 50 -10.70 17.40 -8.68
N PRO A 51 -11.09 17.13 -9.94
CA PRO A 51 -12.46 16.73 -10.25
C PRO A 51 -12.81 15.32 -9.77
N ARG A 52 -11.81 14.48 -9.47
CA ARG A 52 -12.01 13.11 -8.98
C ARG A 52 -12.28 13.07 -7.48
N PHE A 53 -11.91 14.13 -6.76
CA PHE A 53 -12.11 14.19 -5.31
C PHE A 53 -13.56 14.41 -4.92
N LYS A 54 -14.01 13.57 -4.01
CA LYS A 54 -15.31 13.57 -3.34
C LYS A 54 -15.10 13.87 -1.86
N GLU A 55 -16.19 14.08 -1.12
CA GLU A 55 -16.15 14.34 0.32
C GLU A 55 -15.51 13.19 1.13
N TYR A 56 -15.62 11.96 0.62
CA TYR A 56 -15.02 10.75 1.18
C TYR A 56 -13.62 10.42 0.63
N SER A 57 -12.99 11.30 -0.16
CA SER A 57 -11.62 11.11 -0.66
C SER A 57 -10.60 11.49 0.42
N LYS A 58 -10.59 10.73 1.52
CA LYS A 58 -9.70 10.96 2.67
C LYS A 58 -8.84 9.73 2.93
N ILE A 59 -7.65 9.97 3.46
CA ILE A 59 -6.78 8.93 4.03
C ILE A 59 -7.07 8.88 5.51
N ILE A 60 -7.57 7.74 5.98
CA ILE A 60 -7.87 7.49 7.39
C ILE A 60 -6.88 6.44 7.89
N THR A 61 -6.13 6.76 8.93
CA THR A 61 -5.17 5.84 9.54
C THR A 61 -5.71 5.35 10.87
N VAL A 62 -5.80 4.03 11.05
CA VAL A 62 -6.20 3.39 12.30
C VAL A 62 -4.94 2.98 13.06
N ASP A 63 -4.60 3.77 14.07
CA ASP A 63 -3.46 3.52 14.95
C ASP A 63 -3.89 2.81 16.24
N GLY A 64 -2.99 2.00 16.79
CA GLY A 64 -3.26 1.26 18.03
C GLY A 64 -2.14 0.31 18.44
N ASN A 65 -2.19 -0.12 19.70
CA ASN A 65 -1.23 -1.07 20.26
C ASN A 65 -1.32 -2.44 19.56
N LEU A 66 -0.26 -3.24 19.68
CA LEU A 66 -0.20 -4.61 19.21
C LEU A 66 -1.39 -5.41 19.77
N ALA A 67 -1.99 -6.27 18.95
CA ALA A 67 -3.15 -7.12 19.30
C ALA A 67 -4.45 -6.39 19.72
N SER A 68 -4.60 -5.08 19.50
CA SER A 68 -5.83 -4.33 19.86
C SER A 68 -7.04 -4.58 18.94
N GLY A 69 -6.96 -5.54 18.01
CA GLY A 69 -8.03 -5.81 17.04
C GLY A 69 -8.24 -4.72 15.98
N LYS A 70 -7.24 -3.85 15.75
CA LYS A 70 -7.31 -2.70 14.84
C LYS A 70 -7.74 -3.06 13.41
N GLY A 71 -7.29 -4.19 12.88
CA GLY A 71 -7.63 -4.60 11.50
C GLY A 71 -9.09 -4.91 11.30
N ALA A 72 -9.75 -5.51 12.31
CA ALA A 72 -11.18 -5.74 12.23
C ALA A 72 -11.98 -4.44 12.24
N LEU A 73 -11.49 -3.40 12.95
CA LEU A 73 -12.11 -2.08 12.94
C LEU A 73 -11.87 -1.37 11.60
N ALA A 74 -10.63 -1.37 11.12
CA ALA A 74 -10.24 -0.73 9.86
C ALA A 74 -10.98 -1.34 8.66
N GLN A 75 -11.11 -2.67 8.61
CA GLN A 75 -11.88 -3.35 7.57
C GLN A 75 -13.37 -2.97 7.64
N LYS A 76 -14.00 -3.02 8.81
CA LYS A 76 -15.41 -2.62 8.97
C LYS A 76 -15.65 -1.15 8.61
N LEU A 77 -14.67 -0.29 8.89
CA LEU A 77 -14.74 1.13 8.55
C LEU A 77 -14.64 1.33 7.05
N ALA A 78 -13.71 0.64 6.39
CA ALA A 78 -13.57 0.65 4.93
C ALA A 78 -14.84 0.15 4.23
N ASP A 79 -15.41 -0.97 4.71
CA ASP A 79 -16.64 -1.56 4.16
C ASP A 79 -17.84 -0.62 4.28
N LYS A 80 -17.97 0.07 5.43
CA LYS A 80 -19.07 1.03 5.67
C LYS A 80 -18.96 2.30 4.82
N LEU A 81 -17.75 2.79 4.61
CA LEU A 81 -17.50 4.02 3.87
C LEU A 81 -17.26 3.79 2.36
N GLY A 82 -17.17 2.52 1.92
CA GLY A 82 -16.83 2.17 0.55
C GLY A 82 -15.40 2.58 0.18
N MET A 83 -14.49 2.58 1.15
CA MET A 83 -13.08 2.95 0.98
C MET A 83 -12.22 1.72 0.73
N LEU A 84 -11.03 1.93 0.16
CA LEU A 84 -10.06 0.86 -0.01
C LEU A 84 -9.41 0.54 1.34
N TYR A 85 -9.47 -0.71 1.77
CA TYR A 85 -8.75 -1.20 2.93
C TYR A 85 -7.34 -1.64 2.55
N MET A 86 -6.33 -1.10 3.22
CA MET A 86 -4.93 -1.52 3.12
C MET A 86 -4.46 -2.05 4.49
N PRO A 87 -4.12 -3.35 4.60
CA PRO A 87 -3.70 -3.97 5.87
C PRO A 87 -2.29 -3.52 6.28
N GLU A 88 -1.90 -3.73 7.54
CA GLU A 88 -0.56 -3.38 8.03
C GLU A 88 0.54 -4.00 7.15
N PRO A 89 1.57 -3.24 6.74
CA PRO A 89 2.59 -3.75 5.84
C PRO A 89 3.52 -4.67 6.61
N ASP A 90 3.78 -5.82 6.01
CA ASP A 90 4.70 -6.83 6.53
C ASP A 90 6.10 -6.63 5.92
N THR A 91 7.11 -7.36 6.40
CA THR A 91 8.47 -7.32 5.81
C THR A 91 8.44 -7.66 4.32
N PHE A 92 7.51 -8.52 3.89
CA PHE A 92 7.32 -8.96 2.51
C PHE A 92 6.33 -8.10 1.71
N TYR A 93 6.02 -6.87 2.16
CA TYR A 93 5.08 -6.00 1.44
C TYR A 93 5.54 -5.72 0.01
N LEU A 94 6.84 -5.45 -0.19
CA LEU A 94 7.41 -5.20 -1.50
C LEU A 94 7.22 -6.38 -2.47
N ASP A 95 7.47 -7.60 -2.01
CA ASP A 95 7.32 -8.84 -2.82
C ASP A 95 5.87 -9.07 -3.26
N LYS A 96 4.91 -8.78 -2.38
CA LYS A 96 3.47 -8.84 -2.70
C LYS A 96 3.11 -7.85 -3.80
N MET A 97 3.77 -6.69 -3.80
CA MET A 97 3.51 -5.59 -4.74
C MET A 97 4.19 -5.81 -6.09
N THR A 98 5.37 -6.45 -6.12
CA THR A 98 6.03 -6.86 -7.37
C THR A 98 5.33 -8.03 -8.06
N GLY A 99 4.38 -8.67 -7.38
CA GLY A 99 3.59 -9.78 -7.92
C GLY A 99 4.33 -11.11 -7.89
N GLU A 100 5.30 -11.25 -6.98
CA GLU A 100 5.99 -12.52 -6.77
C GLU A 100 5.05 -13.55 -6.15
N LYS A 101 5.16 -14.81 -6.61
CA LYS A 101 4.27 -15.89 -6.19
C LYS A 101 4.58 -16.39 -4.77
N GLU A 102 5.85 -16.29 -4.39
CA GLU A 102 6.37 -16.71 -3.10
C GLU A 102 7.20 -15.57 -2.52
N PRO A 103 7.13 -15.31 -1.21
CA PRO A 103 7.96 -14.30 -0.57
C PRO A 103 9.45 -14.63 -0.76
N LEU A 104 10.27 -13.61 -1.01
CA LEU A 104 11.69 -13.81 -1.18
C LEU A 104 12.32 -14.36 0.11
N PRO A 105 13.39 -15.16 0.00
CA PRO A 105 14.16 -15.55 1.17
C PRO A 105 14.61 -14.32 1.96
N VAL A 106 14.68 -14.44 3.29
CA VAL A 106 15.04 -13.35 4.22
C VAL A 106 16.37 -12.68 3.86
N ASP A 107 17.30 -13.44 3.27
CA ASP A 107 18.60 -12.95 2.80
C ASP A 107 18.47 -11.83 1.75
N PHE A 108 17.41 -11.86 0.94
CA PHE A 108 17.12 -10.85 -0.07
C PHE A 108 16.14 -9.77 0.42
N ASN A 109 15.45 -10.02 1.55
CA ASN A 109 14.46 -9.12 2.12
C ASN A 109 15.00 -8.34 3.34
N GLY A 110 16.06 -7.56 3.10
CA GLY A 110 16.67 -6.69 4.11
C GLY A 110 17.38 -7.43 5.25
N MET A 111 17.53 -8.76 5.18
CA MET A 111 18.12 -9.61 6.22
C MET A 111 17.49 -9.39 7.60
N CYS A 112 16.21 -9.03 7.67
CA CYS A 112 15.53 -8.71 8.91
C CYS A 112 14.48 -9.77 9.25
N SER A 113 14.41 -10.16 10.52
CA SER A 113 13.38 -11.12 10.96
C SER A 113 12.74 -10.69 12.27
N LEU A 114 11.41 -10.68 12.25
CA LEU A 114 10.57 -10.35 13.40
C LEU A 114 10.71 -11.42 14.50
N GLU A 115 10.78 -12.70 14.11
CA GLU A 115 10.95 -13.81 15.05
C GLU A 115 12.25 -13.68 15.86
N LYS A 116 13.36 -13.36 15.18
CA LYS A 116 14.65 -13.14 15.84
C LYS A 116 14.65 -11.93 16.77
N PHE A 117 13.89 -10.89 16.42
CA PHE A 117 13.71 -9.74 17.29
C PHE A 117 12.96 -10.13 18.58
N TYR A 118 11.95 -10.99 18.51
CA TYR A 118 11.25 -11.46 19.70
C TYR A 118 12.07 -12.44 20.55
N THR A 119 12.91 -13.27 19.95
CA THR A 119 13.76 -14.20 20.72
C THR A 119 14.94 -13.49 21.38
N GLU A 120 15.62 -12.59 20.66
CA GLU A 120 16.84 -11.96 21.13
C GLU A 120 16.94 -10.50 20.64
N PRO A 121 16.23 -9.56 21.29
CA PRO A 121 16.18 -8.16 20.86
C PRO A 121 17.50 -7.40 21.07
N LYS A 122 18.45 -7.95 21.83
CA LYS A 122 19.79 -7.37 22.10
C LYS A 122 20.91 -8.08 21.35
N ALA A 123 20.58 -8.86 20.32
CA ALA A 123 21.58 -9.53 19.50
C ALA A 123 22.57 -8.53 18.89
N ALA A 124 23.86 -8.87 18.92
CA ALA A 124 24.94 -8.03 18.39
C ALA A 124 24.86 -7.79 16.87
N ASP A 125 24.05 -8.58 16.17
CA ASP A 125 23.84 -8.52 14.71
C ASP A 125 23.11 -7.25 14.24
N GLY A 126 22.58 -6.43 15.16
CA GLY A 126 21.86 -5.19 14.83
C GLY A 126 20.50 -5.43 14.17
N ASN A 127 19.93 -6.64 14.30
CA ASN A 127 18.65 -7.02 13.69
C ASN A 127 17.51 -6.09 14.12
N SER A 128 17.49 -5.67 15.38
CA SER A 128 16.44 -4.81 15.95
C SER A 128 16.31 -3.49 15.20
N TYR A 129 17.44 -2.80 14.98
CA TYR A 129 17.42 -1.55 14.23
C TYR A 129 17.14 -1.75 12.74
N ARG A 130 17.72 -2.79 12.13
CA ARG A 130 17.51 -3.12 10.72
C ARG A 130 16.04 -3.42 10.43
N LEU A 131 15.38 -4.18 11.30
CA LEU A 131 13.96 -4.47 11.21
C LEU A 131 13.12 -3.19 11.33
N GLN A 132 13.42 -2.33 12.30
CA GLN A 132 12.68 -1.08 12.48
C GLN A 132 12.79 -0.18 11.26
N LEU A 133 14.00 -0.04 10.70
CA LEU A 133 14.23 0.74 9.48
C LEU A 133 13.52 0.12 8.27
N TRP A 134 13.56 -1.20 8.12
CA TRP A 134 12.86 -1.90 7.04
C TRP A 134 11.34 -1.70 7.11
N MET A 135 10.76 -1.85 8.31
CA MET A 135 9.35 -1.62 8.56
C MET A 135 8.94 -0.16 8.28
N TYR A 136 9.80 0.81 8.63
CA TYR A 136 9.60 2.20 8.26
C TYR A 136 9.51 2.39 6.74
N THR A 137 10.45 1.81 5.98
CA THR A 137 10.46 1.87 4.51
C THR A 137 9.21 1.21 3.90
N MET A 138 8.78 0.05 4.41
CA MET A 138 7.57 -0.62 3.93
C MET A 138 6.31 0.22 4.20
N ARG A 139 6.20 0.86 5.37
CA ARG A 139 5.09 1.78 5.68
C ARG A 139 5.09 3.01 4.79
N LEU A 140 6.27 3.56 4.50
CA LEU A 140 6.40 4.69 3.59
C LEU A 140 5.95 4.30 2.18
N LEU A 141 6.39 3.15 1.68
CA LEU A 141 5.97 2.62 0.38
C LEU A 141 4.45 2.45 0.31
N GLN A 142 3.86 1.81 1.31
CA GLN A 142 2.40 1.67 1.39
C GLN A 142 1.68 3.02 1.43
N TYR A 143 2.23 4.01 2.14
CA TYR A 143 1.64 5.34 2.19
C TYR A 143 1.68 6.04 0.82
N ALA A 144 2.77 5.86 0.07
CA ALA A 144 2.88 6.33 -1.31
C ALA A 144 1.84 5.67 -2.22
N ASP A 145 1.61 4.36 -2.08
CA ASP A 145 0.59 3.63 -2.83
C ASP A 145 -0.83 4.10 -2.47
N ALA A 146 -1.09 4.37 -1.19
CA ALA A 146 -2.36 4.91 -0.73
C ALA A 146 -2.65 6.30 -1.33
N ILE A 147 -1.63 7.16 -1.38
CA ILE A 147 -1.73 8.48 -2.01
C ILE A 147 -1.94 8.33 -3.52
N GLU A 148 -1.21 7.42 -4.18
CA GLU A 148 -1.38 7.15 -5.60
C GLU A 148 -2.82 6.70 -5.91
N HIS A 149 -3.34 5.74 -5.14
CA HIS A 149 -4.73 5.27 -5.29
C HIS A 149 -5.74 6.40 -5.11
N LEU A 150 -5.55 7.24 -4.09
CA LEU A 150 -6.41 8.37 -3.82
C LEU A 150 -6.38 9.41 -4.96
N LEU A 151 -5.19 9.74 -5.48
CA LEU A 151 -5.03 10.72 -6.55
C LEU A 151 -5.54 10.22 -7.91
N THR A 152 -5.38 8.93 -8.19
CA THR A 152 -5.80 8.31 -9.46
C THR A 152 -7.29 8.04 -9.49
N THR A 153 -7.86 7.43 -8.44
CA THR A 153 -9.26 6.99 -8.42
C THR A 153 -10.21 7.98 -7.75
N GLY A 154 -9.70 8.81 -6.84
CA GLY A 154 -10.52 9.63 -5.95
C GLY A 154 -11.21 8.83 -4.85
N GLN A 155 -10.91 7.54 -4.67
CA GLN A 155 -11.46 6.75 -3.57
C GLN A 155 -10.66 6.99 -2.28
N GLY A 156 -11.34 7.12 -1.14
CA GLY A 156 -10.68 7.17 0.16
C GLY A 156 -9.98 5.85 0.50
N VAL A 157 -8.97 5.93 1.36
CA VAL A 157 -8.15 4.78 1.77
C VAL A 157 -8.11 4.71 3.29
N VAL A 158 -8.30 3.50 3.82
CA VAL A 158 -8.15 3.18 5.24
C VAL A 158 -6.88 2.35 5.41
N LEU A 159 -5.93 2.88 6.17
CA LEU A 159 -4.64 2.27 6.45
C LEU A 159 -4.58 1.77 7.89
N GLU A 160 -3.93 0.64 8.11
CA GLU A 160 -3.49 0.22 9.43
C GLU A 160 -2.08 0.70 9.72
N ARG A 161 -1.94 1.63 10.67
CA ARG A 161 -0.69 2.32 11.00
C ARG A 161 -0.11 3.16 9.87
N SER A 162 0.45 4.30 10.24
CA SER A 162 1.09 5.24 9.31
C SER A 162 2.59 5.41 9.60
N PRO A 163 3.39 5.92 8.64
CA PRO A 163 4.78 6.30 8.90
C PRO A 163 4.94 7.30 10.05
N PHE A 164 3.92 8.12 10.28
CA PHE A 164 3.88 9.09 11.39
C PHE A 164 3.84 8.41 12.75
N SER A 165 3.14 7.27 12.85
CA SER A 165 3.01 6.49 14.09
C SER A 165 4.26 5.67 14.42
N ASP A 166 5.19 5.47 13.48
CA ASP A 166 6.30 4.52 13.67
C ASP A 166 7.32 4.95 14.74
N MET A 167 7.44 6.25 14.99
CA MET A 167 8.39 6.76 15.99
C MET A 167 8.16 6.20 17.40
N VAL A 168 6.93 5.81 17.73
CA VAL A 168 6.61 5.24 19.06
C VAL A 168 7.29 3.90 19.28
N PHE A 169 7.49 3.10 18.22
CA PHE A 169 8.20 1.82 18.31
C PHE A 169 9.69 2.04 18.53
N LEU A 170 10.29 2.96 17.77
CA LEU A 170 11.69 3.33 17.96
C LEU A 170 11.96 3.84 19.39
N GLU A 171 11.11 4.73 19.90
CA GLU A 171 11.23 5.25 21.25
C GLU A 171 11.08 4.16 22.32
N ALA A 172 10.15 3.21 22.13
CA ALA A 172 10.00 2.07 23.01
C ALA A 172 11.25 1.16 22.99
N MET A 173 11.79 0.89 21.81
CA MET A 173 13.02 0.11 21.65
C MET A 173 14.24 0.78 22.29
N PHE A 174 14.32 2.11 22.23
CA PHE A 174 15.38 2.88 22.88
C PHE A 174 15.27 2.82 24.40
N LYS A 175 14.06 2.95 24.96
CA LYS A 175 13.81 2.86 26.40
C LYS A 175 14.18 1.48 26.98
N GLU A 176 13.90 0.41 26.25
CA GLU A 176 14.28 -0.96 26.65
C GLU A 176 15.77 -1.30 26.41
N GLY A 177 16.51 -0.37 25.80
CA GLY A 177 17.93 -0.53 25.49
C GLY A 177 18.20 -1.58 24.42
N TYR A 178 17.31 -1.72 23.43
CA TYR A 178 17.50 -2.62 22.27
C TYR A 178 18.31 -1.95 21.15
N ILE A 179 18.34 -0.61 21.13
CA ILE A 179 19.04 0.19 20.13
C ILE A 179 19.89 1.25 20.81
N THR A 180 20.96 1.67 20.13
CA THR A 180 21.86 2.72 20.62
C THR A 180 21.37 4.11 20.20
N ASN A 181 21.94 5.16 20.79
CA ASN A 181 21.53 6.53 20.50
C ASN A 181 21.86 6.94 19.05
N GLU A 182 22.95 6.42 18.48
CA GLU A 182 23.35 6.67 17.10
C GLU A 182 22.30 6.14 16.11
N CYS A 183 21.70 4.97 16.41
CA CYS A 183 20.59 4.42 15.62
C CYS A 183 19.35 5.33 15.63
N VAL A 184 19.05 5.95 16.77
CA VAL A 184 17.94 6.90 16.91
C VAL A 184 18.20 8.18 16.10
N GLN A 185 19.44 8.69 16.13
CA GLN A 185 19.85 9.85 15.32
C GLN A 185 19.69 9.57 13.83
N HIS A 186 20.23 8.44 13.35
CA HIS A 186 20.10 8.04 11.95
C HIS A 186 18.64 7.88 11.51
N TYR A 187 17.78 7.33 12.38
CA TYR A 187 16.34 7.24 12.08
C TYR A 187 15.70 8.64 11.95
N ASN A 188 16.04 9.58 12.83
CA ASN A 188 15.50 10.93 12.79
C ASN A 188 15.94 11.69 11.54
N GLU A 189 17.16 11.48 11.04
CA GLU A 189 17.63 12.03 9.77
C GLU A 189 16.81 11.49 8.60
N ILE A 190 16.63 10.18 8.52
CA ILE A 190 15.82 9.53 7.48
C ILE A 190 14.39 10.04 7.53
N LYS A 191 13.79 10.09 8.73
CA LYS A 191 12.44 10.61 8.95
C LYS A 191 12.31 12.07 8.49
N GLY A 192 13.29 12.91 8.83
CA GLY A 192 13.29 14.34 8.49
C GLY A 192 13.33 14.60 6.99
N ILE A 193 14.05 13.77 6.23
CA ILE A 193 14.16 13.88 4.76
C ILE A 193 12.93 13.29 4.06
N SER A 194 12.34 12.22 4.60
CA SER A 194 11.29 11.48 3.91
C SER A 194 9.87 11.94 4.24
N ILE A 195 9.54 12.21 5.50
CA ILE A 195 8.15 12.55 5.89
C ILE A 195 7.74 13.93 5.35
N CYS A 196 8.68 14.85 5.18
CA CYS A 196 8.37 16.22 4.74
C CYS A 196 7.84 16.30 3.30
N GLU A 197 8.04 15.26 2.49
CA GLU A 197 7.51 15.17 1.12
C GLU A 197 6.02 14.81 1.09
N PHE A 198 5.49 14.26 2.18
CA PHE A 198 4.14 13.74 2.26
C PHE A 198 3.23 14.63 3.12
N LEU A 199 1.98 14.75 2.69
CA LEU A 199 0.93 15.36 3.50
C LEU A 199 0.49 14.39 4.60
N PRO A 200 0.19 14.87 5.82
CA PRO A 200 -0.35 14.03 6.88
C PRO A 200 -1.74 13.48 6.51
N PRO A 201 -2.16 12.37 7.14
CA PRO A 201 -3.54 11.87 7.04
C PRO A 201 -4.53 12.89 7.60
N HIS A 202 -5.81 12.74 7.24
CA HIS A 202 -6.89 13.68 7.61
C HIS A 202 -7.37 13.46 9.03
#